data_AF-A0A2K0T252-F1
#
_entry.id   AF-A0A2K0T252-F1
#
_cell.length_a   1.000
_cell.length_b   1.000
_cell.length_c   1.000
_cell.angle_alpha   90.00
_cell.angle_beta   90.00
_cell.angle_gamma   90.00
#
_symmetry.space_group_name_H-M   'P 1'
#
loop_
_entity.id
_entity.type
_entity.pdbx_description
1 polymer ?
#
loop_
_entity_poly.entity_id
_entity_poly.type
_entity_poly.pdbx_seq_one_letter_code
_entity_poly.pdbx_strand_id
1 'polypeptide(L)'
;MYSSASEHDTPQKDLTDSRRRLYEVSDTCLRFIGKATLKAAAFQIDIDDLVEQVKLQTRLDTWREQLDELLQRVQTVGSQSNQDALNILLVHFKVIYIWIRVCTTASETAPDSYHSDFEELLHYAELIAKPGTGLVTPQPLSFDVQILGPLYYTALKCRHPIIRRRALEMLRSAPRREGLWNGHYAYVTAKRVIDLEEEHLNGQELPDETSRLHGLPLPDEESRIYNLGDVSLNYNTFGHDIIPSPIYPGTLEAIFRKKPWGLSGEWQTHTEYIKL
;
A
#
# COMPACT_ATOMS: atom_id res chain seq x y z
N MET A 1 1.03 -14.08 -40.27
CA MET A 1 1.52 -14.50 -38.95
C MET A 1 0.40 -14.22 -37.96
N TYR A 2 -0.19 -15.28 -37.39
CA TYR A 2 -1.22 -15.12 -36.37
C TYR A 2 -0.60 -14.41 -35.17
N SER A 3 -1.10 -13.21 -34.86
CA SER A 3 -0.85 -12.56 -33.58
C SER A 3 -1.43 -13.47 -32.51
N SER A 4 -0.59 -14.14 -31.72
CA SER A 4 -1.08 -14.79 -30.51
C SER A 4 -1.71 -13.68 -29.68
N ALA A 5 -2.99 -13.80 -29.35
CA ALA A 5 -3.60 -12.98 -28.31
C ALA A 5 -2.63 -13.01 -27.12
N SER A 6 -2.25 -11.84 -26.62
CA SER A 6 -1.30 -11.79 -25.51
C SER A 6 -1.89 -12.60 -24.36
N GLU A 7 -1.08 -13.31 -23.57
CA GLU A 7 -1.60 -14.14 -22.46
C GLU A 7 -2.54 -13.33 -21.54
N HIS A 8 -2.36 -12.01 -21.48
CA HIS A 8 -3.19 -11.03 -20.80
C HIS A 8 -4.62 -10.88 -21.33
N ASP A 9 -4.89 -11.19 -22.61
CA ASP A 9 -6.22 -11.11 -23.23
C ASP A 9 -7.06 -12.37 -23.00
N THR A 10 -6.46 -13.41 -22.40
CA THR A 10 -7.18 -14.66 -22.12
C THR A 10 -7.93 -14.58 -20.79
N PRO A 11 -9.15 -15.16 -20.69
CA PRO A 11 -9.88 -15.18 -19.44
C PRO A 11 -9.08 -15.85 -18.31
N GLN A 12 -9.16 -15.29 -17.09
CA GLN A 12 -8.51 -15.84 -15.91
C GLN A 12 -9.05 -17.24 -15.60
N LYS A 13 -8.18 -18.18 -15.25
CA LYS A 13 -8.57 -19.60 -15.07
C LYS A 13 -9.18 -19.87 -13.70
N ASP A 14 -8.52 -19.37 -12.66
CA ASP A 14 -8.88 -19.52 -11.25
C ASP A 14 -8.28 -18.38 -10.43
N LEU A 15 -8.54 -18.35 -9.11
CA LEU A 15 -8.00 -17.31 -8.22
C LEU A 15 -6.46 -17.33 -8.11
N THR A 16 -5.81 -18.46 -8.35
CA THR A 16 -4.35 -18.56 -8.34
C THR A 16 -3.75 -17.88 -9.57
N ASP A 17 -4.34 -18.11 -10.75
CA ASP A 17 -3.98 -17.42 -11.98
C ASP A 17 -4.28 -15.92 -11.89
N SER A 18 -5.45 -15.55 -11.35
CA SER A 18 -5.81 -14.15 -11.09
C SER A 18 -4.78 -13.45 -10.18
N ARG A 19 -4.38 -14.11 -9.09
CA ARG A 19 -3.34 -13.60 -8.17
C ARG A 19 -2.01 -13.37 -8.86
N ARG A 20 -1.53 -14.35 -9.63
CA ARG A 20 -0.27 -14.25 -10.38
C ARG A 20 -0.30 -13.03 -11.31
N ARG A 21 -1.36 -12.88 -12.09
CA ARG A 21 -1.53 -11.75 -13.02
C ARG A 21 -1.61 -10.40 -12.28
N LEU A 22 -2.28 -10.34 -11.13
CA LEU A 22 -2.31 -9.11 -10.33
C LEU A 22 -0.91 -8.70 -9.90
N TYR A 23 -0.09 -9.64 -9.44
CA TYR A 23 1.28 -9.36 -9.02
C TYR A 23 2.16 -8.90 -10.18
N GLU A 24 2.05 -9.50 -11.37
CA GLU A 24 2.77 -9.06 -12.57
C GLU A 24 2.41 -7.60 -12.96
N VAL A 25 1.13 -7.25 -12.91
CA VAL A 25 0.68 -5.87 -13.18
C VAL A 25 1.14 -4.93 -12.06
N SER A 26 1.04 -5.36 -10.79
CA SER A 26 1.42 -4.58 -9.62
C SER A 26 2.91 -4.24 -9.59
N ASP A 27 3.80 -5.19 -9.90
CA ASP A 27 5.25 -4.95 -10.01
C ASP A 27 5.55 -3.86 -11.06
N THR A 28 4.89 -3.95 -12.23
CA THR A 28 5.07 -2.91 -13.26
C THR A 28 4.56 -1.56 -12.77
N CYS A 29 3.41 -1.52 -12.10
CA CYS A 29 2.83 -0.30 -11.55
C CYS A 29 3.75 0.33 -10.50
N LEU A 30 4.27 -0.47 -9.56
CA LEU A 30 5.09 0.01 -8.45
C LEU A 30 6.43 0.59 -8.93
N ARG A 31 7.08 -0.04 -9.92
CA ARG A 31 8.28 0.52 -10.56
C ARG A 31 8.01 1.87 -11.23
N PHE A 32 6.89 2.00 -11.92
CA PHE A 32 6.49 3.27 -12.52
C PHE A 32 6.17 4.31 -11.45
N ILE A 33 5.37 3.96 -10.43
CA ILE A 33 5.00 4.80 -9.30
C ILE A 33 6.23 5.38 -8.60
N GLY A 34 7.27 4.57 -8.35
CA GLY A 34 8.50 5.03 -7.71
C GLY A 34 9.19 6.14 -8.51
N LYS A 35 9.28 5.99 -9.84
CA LYS A 35 9.85 7.01 -10.73
C LYS A 35 8.95 8.24 -10.86
N ALA A 36 7.65 8.01 -11.09
CA ALA A 36 6.66 9.06 -11.30
C ALA A 36 6.53 9.95 -10.06
N THR A 37 6.53 9.39 -8.85
CA THR A 37 6.44 10.16 -7.60
C THR A 37 7.62 11.12 -7.44
N LEU A 38 8.84 10.70 -7.80
CA LEU A 38 10.02 11.56 -7.76
C LEU A 38 9.93 12.69 -8.81
N LYS A 39 9.51 12.37 -10.04
CA LYS A 39 9.30 13.37 -11.10
C LYS A 39 8.18 14.34 -10.74
N ALA A 40 7.08 13.86 -10.16
CA ALA A 40 5.96 14.67 -9.71
C ALA A 40 6.39 15.66 -8.63
N ALA A 41 7.14 15.21 -7.62
CA ALA A 41 7.67 16.07 -6.57
C ALA A 41 8.60 17.18 -7.10
N ALA A 42 9.26 16.94 -8.25
CA ALA A 42 10.10 17.90 -8.96
C ALA A 42 9.37 18.71 -10.04
N PHE A 43 8.06 18.49 -10.24
CA PHE A 43 7.27 19.08 -11.33
C PHE A 43 7.84 18.77 -12.74
N GLN A 44 8.33 17.55 -12.92
CA GLN A 44 8.99 17.06 -14.14
C GLN A 44 8.19 15.97 -14.86
N ILE A 45 6.90 15.83 -14.57
CA ILE A 45 6.02 14.89 -15.28
C ILE A 45 5.85 15.35 -16.73
N ASP A 46 6.08 14.43 -17.66
CA ASP A 46 5.93 14.65 -19.10
C ASP A 46 4.79 13.82 -19.71
N ILE A 47 4.58 13.97 -21.01
CA ILE A 47 3.51 13.28 -21.74
C ILE A 47 3.73 11.75 -21.73
N ASP A 48 4.99 11.29 -21.79
CA ASP A 48 5.29 9.86 -21.81
C ASP A 48 4.94 9.22 -20.47
N ASP A 49 5.17 9.90 -19.35
CA ASP A 49 4.73 9.45 -18.03
C ASP A 49 3.20 9.32 -17.96
N LEU A 50 2.45 10.30 -18.47
CA LEU A 50 0.99 10.27 -18.46
C LEU A 50 0.44 9.14 -19.34
N VAL A 51 1.05 8.92 -20.50
CA VAL A 51 0.71 7.81 -21.38
C VAL A 51 0.98 6.47 -20.68
N GLU A 52 2.11 6.33 -20.00
CA GLU A 52 2.45 5.09 -19.26
C GLU A 52 1.50 4.87 -18.08
N GLN A 53 1.15 5.94 -17.36
CA GLN A 53 0.16 5.90 -16.29
C GLN A 53 -1.19 5.37 -16.80
N VAL A 54 -1.70 5.90 -17.91
CA VAL A 54 -2.97 5.45 -18.51
C VAL A 54 -2.91 4.00 -18.93
N LYS A 55 -1.81 3.55 -19.56
CA LYS A 55 -1.65 2.13 -19.93
C LYS A 55 -1.72 1.21 -18.73
N LEU A 56 -1.06 1.56 -17.63
CA LEU A 56 -1.06 0.76 -16.40
C LEU A 56 -2.42 0.77 -15.70
N GLN A 57 -3.13 1.89 -15.71
CA GLN A 57 -4.52 1.97 -15.25
C GLN A 57 -5.41 1.02 -16.07
N THR A 58 -5.33 1.07 -17.41
CA THR A 58 -6.11 0.16 -18.28
C THR A 58 -5.81 -1.31 -17.99
N ARG A 59 -4.54 -1.68 -17.76
CA ARG A 59 -4.17 -3.06 -17.41
C ARG A 59 -4.80 -3.53 -16.09
N LEU A 60 -4.86 -2.66 -15.08
CA LEU A 60 -5.53 -2.98 -13.81
C LEU A 60 -7.04 -3.10 -13.99
N ASP A 61 -7.65 -2.21 -14.77
CA ASP A 61 -9.08 -2.23 -15.04
C ASP A 61 -9.47 -3.53 -15.77
N THR A 62 -8.70 -3.91 -16.81
CA THR A 62 -8.87 -5.20 -17.50
C THR A 62 -8.70 -6.39 -16.56
N TRP A 63 -7.70 -6.36 -15.66
CA TRP A 63 -7.55 -7.42 -14.66
C TRP A 63 -8.79 -7.56 -13.77
N ARG A 64 -9.40 -6.42 -13.38
CA ARG A 64 -10.58 -6.41 -12.53
C ARG A 64 -11.82 -6.95 -13.25
N GLU A 65 -12.04 -6.53 -14.50
CA GLU A 65 -13.12 -7.06 -15.34
C GLU A 65 -13.03 -8.58 -15.48
N GLN A 66 -11.83 -9.10 -15.77
CA GLN A 66 -11.60 -10.54 -15.88
C GLN A 66 -11.80 -11.29 -14.55
N LEU A 67 -11.50 -10.66 -13.41
CA LEU A 67 -11.79 -11.24 -12.09
C LEU A 67 -13.30 -11.30 -11.86
N ASP A 68 -14.04 -10.23 -12.19
CA ASP A 68 -15.49 -10.20 -12.04
C ASP A 68 -16.16 -11.29 -12.91
N GLU A 69 -15.70 -11.49 -14.15
CA GLU A 69 -16.12 -12.60 -15.01
C GLU A 69 -15.80 -13.97 -14.40
N LEU A 70 -14.60 -14.14 -13.83
CA LEU A 70 -14.23 -15.37 -13.14
C LEU A 70 -15.18 -15.66 -11.97
N LEU A 71 -15.46 -14.67 -11.14
CA LEU A 71 -16.36 -14.82 -9.99
C LEU A 71 -17.79 -15.17 -10.41
N GLN A 72 -18.29 -14.57 -11.49
CA GLN A 72 -19.60 -14.93 -12.06
C GLN A 72 -19.63 -16.40 -12.51
N ARG A 73 -18.57 -16.89 -13.17
CA ARG A 73 -18.48 -18.31 -13.58
C ARG A 73 -18.37 -19.26 -12.39
N VAL A 74 -17.66 -18.88 -11.33
CA VAL A 74 -17.54 -19.71 -10.11
C VAL A 74 -18.89 -19.81 -9.39
N GLN A 75 -19.65 -18.72 -9.34
CA GLN A 75 -20.99 -18.68 -8.74
C GLN A 75 -21.99 -19.59 -9.49
N THR A 76 -21.97 -19.60 -10.83
CA THR A 76 -22.88 -20.46 -11.61
C THR A 76 -22.59 -21.95 -11.44
N VAL A 77 -21.33 -22.33 -11.20
CA VAL A 77 -20.91 -23.72 -10.98
C VAL A 77 -21.13 -24.17 -9.52
N GLY A 78 -21.48 -23.26 -8.60
CA GLY A 78 -21.75 -23.57 -7.20
C GLY A 78 -20.51 -23.95 -6.38
N SER A 79 -19.32 -23.55 -6.83
CA SER A 79 -18.08 -23.81 -6.11
C SER A 79 -17.83 -22.76 -5.02
N GLN A 80 -17.36 -23.20 -3.85
CA GLN A 80 -16.93 -22.28 -2.78
C GLN A 80 -15.60 -21.64 -3.19
N SER A 81 -15.61 -20.35 -3.54
CA SER A 81 -14.36 -19.61 -3.70
C SER A 81 -13.73 -19.39 -2.33
N ASN A 82 -12.39 -19.49 -2.25
CA ASN A 82 -11.65 -19.10 -1.06
C ASN A 82 -11.83 -17.58 -0.86
N GLN A 83 -12.74 -17.20 0.05
CA GLN A 83 -13.12 -15.81 0.29
C GLN A 83 -11.95 -14.98 0.83
N ASP A 84 -11.10 -15.55 1.68
CA ASP A 84 -9.95 -14.84 2.22
C ASP A 84 -8.92 -14.53 1.12
N ALA A 85 -8.66 -15.51 0.24
CA ALA A 85 -7.78 -15.29 -0.92
C ALA A 85 -8.34 -14.19 -1.84
N LEU A 86 -9.66 -14.16 -2.07
CA LEU A 86 -10.30 -13.11 -2.85
C LEU A 86 -10.18 -11.74 -2.16
N ASN A 87 -10.46 -11.66 -0.87
CA ASN A 87 -10.37 -10.41 -0.12
C ASN A 87 -8.93 -9.85 -0.14
N ILE A 88 -7.92 -10.71 0.01
CA ILE A 88 -6.50 -10.31 -0.10
C ILE A 88 -6.23 -9.68 -1.47
N LEU A 89 -6.69 -10.33 -2.56
CA LEU A 89 -6.54 -9.78 -3.91
C LEU A 89 -7.20 -8.42 -4.06
N LEU A 90 -8.40 -8.24 -3.50
CA LEU A 90 -9.13 -6.98 -3.59
C LEU A 90 -8.47 -5.87 -2.78
N VAL A 91 -7.88 -6.17 -1.61
CA VAL A 91 -7.07 -5.21 -0.85
C VAL A 91 -5.86 -4.75 -1.66
N HIS A 92 -5.10 -5.68 -2.24
CA HIS A 92 -3.93 -5.35 -3.07
C HIS A 92 -4.31 -4.57 -4.32
N PHE A 93 -5.37 -4.99 -5.01
CA PHE A 93 -5.88 -4.27 -6.16
C PHE A 93 -6.23 -2.83 -5.80
N LYS A 94 -7.00 -2.60 -4.73
CA LYS A 94 -7.43 -1.26 -4.34
C LYS A 94 -6.27 -0.34 -4.01
N VAL A 95 -5.26 -0.79 -3.26
CA VAL A 95 -4.12 0.07 -2.94
C VAL A 95 -3.36 0.48 -4.21
N ILE A 96 -3.11 -0.45 -5.14
CA ILE A 96 -2.40 -0.15 -6.38
C ILE A 96 -3.25 0.71 -7.30
N TYR A 97 -4.55 0.43 -7.39
CA TYR A 97 -5.53 1.20 -8.15
C TYR A 97 -5.55 2.68 -7.76
N ILE A 98 -5.54 2.97 -6.46
CA ILE A 98 -5.46 4.35 -5.94
C ILE A 98 -4.09 4.94 -6.28
N TRP A 99 -3.01 4.23 -5.93
CA TRP A 99 -1.66 4.78 -6.02
C TRP A 99 -1.24 5.11 -7.45
N ILE A 100 -1.54 4.23 -8.42
CA ILE A 100 -1.22 4.47 -9.83
C ILE A 100 -1.96 5.69 -10.40
N ARG A 101 -3.13 6.04 -9.86
CA ARG A 101 -3.94 7.17 -10.34
C ARG A 101 -3.49 8.52 -9.82
N VAL A 102 -2.73 8.53 -8.72
CA VAL A 102 -2.27 9.77 -8.07
C VAL A 102 -0.75 9.98 -8.18
N CYS A 103 0.02 8.97 -8.59
CA CYS A 103 1.50 9.02 -8.55
C CYS A 103 2.16 10.08 -9.46
N THR A 104 1.43 10.61 -10.44
CA THR A 104 1.89 11.70 -11.33
C THR A 104 1.53 13.09 -10.79
N THR A 105 0.96 13.18 -9.59
CA THR A 105 0.59 14.45 -8.94
C THR A 105 1.51 14.74 -7.75
N ALA A 106 1.90 16.01 -7.59
CA ALA A 106 2.73 16.44 -6.47
C ALA A 106 1.94 16.64 -5.17
N SER A 107 0.61 16.74 -5.26
CA SER A 107 -0.28 17.04 -4.14
C SER A 107 -0.59 15.80 -3.32
N GLU A 108 -0.40 15.91 -2.01
CA GLU A 108 -0.75 14.87 -1.05
C GLU A 108 -2.27 14.82 -0.74
N THR A 109 -3.06 15.71 -1.33
CA THR A 109 -4.54 15.67 -1.32
C THR A 109 -5.16 14.94 -2.50
N ALA A 110 -4.38 14.61 -3.55
CA ALA A 110 -4.89 13.85 -4.70
C ALA A 110 -5.63 12.54 -4.34
N PRO A 111 -5.22 11.76 -3.30
CA PRO A 111 -5.92 10.56 -2.87
C PRO A 111 -7.36 10.76 -2.40
N ASP A 112 -7.79 11.98 -2.04
CA ASP A 112 -9.14 12.19 -1.48
C ASP A 112 -10.26 11.93 -2.49
N SER A 113 -9.94 11.96 -3.79
CA SER A 113 -10.87 11.57 -4.85
C SER A 113 -11.26 10.08 -4.79
N TYR A 114 -10.56 9.28 -3.98
CA TYR A 114 -10.70 7.83 -3.88
C TYR A 114 -11.21 7.38 -2.49
N HIS A 115 -12.00 8.22 -1.82
CA HIS A 115 -12.59 7.91 -0.50
C HIS A 115 -13.30 6.54 -0.46
N SER A 116 -14.18 6.27 -1.43
CA SER A 116 -14.91 5.00 -1.51
C SER A 116 -13.99 3.80 -1.71
N ASP A 117 -12.90 3.96 -2.46
CA ASP A 117 -11.93 2.89 -2.66
C ASP A 117 -11.15 2.56 -1.39
N PHE A 118 -10.84 3.56 -0.56
CA PHE A 118 -10.25 3.34 0.77
C PHE A 118 -11.23 2.63 1.72
N GLU A 119 -12.51 2.99 1.70
CA GLU A 119 -13.55 2.30 2.47
C GLU A 119 -13.68 0.83 2.06
N GLU A 120 -13.72 0.54 0.76
CA GLU A 120 -13.74 -0.84 0.25
C GLU A 120 -12.47 -1.61 0.63
N LEU A 121 -11.29 -0.98 0.50
CA LEU A 121 -10.02 -1.58 0.93
C LEU A 121 -10.08 -2.02 2.39
N LEU A 122 -10.50 -1.13 3.29
CA LEU A 122 -10.62 -1.45 4.72
C LEU A 122 -11.68 -2.51 4.97
N HIS A 123 -12.80 -2.47 4.25
CA HIS A 123 -13.83 -3.50 4.36
C HIS A 123 -13.27 -4.90 4.05
N TYR A 124 -12.56 -5.06 2.94
CA TYR A 124 -11.94 -6.35 2.60
C TYR A 124 -10.87 -6.75 3.63
N ALA A 125 -10.08 -5.80 4.11
CA ALA A 125 -9.08 -6.04 5.13
C ALA A 125 -9.72 -6.51 6.46
N GLU A 126 -10.85 -5.93 6.86
CA GLU A 126 -11.60 -6.32 8.06
C GLU A 126 -12.19 -7.73 7.94
N LEU A 127 -12.62 -8.13 6.74
CA LEU A 127 -13.09 -9.50 6.48
C LEU A 127 -11.98 -10.54 6.70
N ILE A 128 -10.72 -10.19 6.36
CA ILE A 128 -9.54 -11.04 6.57
C ILE A 128 -9.12 -11.04 8.05
N ALA A 129 -9.17 -9.88 8.71
CA ALA A 129 -8.66 -9.70 10.07
C ALA A 129 -9.57 -10.29 11.17
N LYS A 130 -10.70 -10.92 10.82
CA LYS A 130 -11.64 -11.47 11.81
C LYS A 130 -10.91 -12.44 12.76
N PRO A 131 -10.91 -12.16 14.07
CA PRO A 131 -10.33 -13.09 15.03
C PRO A 131 -11.15 -14.39 14.98
N GLY A 132 -10.48 -15.50 14.66
CA GLY A 132 -11.05 -16.81 14.91
C GLY A 132 -11.50 -16.85 16.37
N THR A 133 -12.74 -17.28 16.60
CA THR A 133 -13.27 -17.60 17.94
C THR A 133 -12.45 -18.75 18.51
N GLY A 134 -11.31 -18.45 19.11
CA GLY A 134 -10.36 -19.48 19.52
C GLY A 134 -9.14 -18.88 20.21
N LEU A 135 -9.24 -18.81 21.53
CA LEU A 135 -8.16 -18.79 22.53
C LEU A 135 -6.92 -17.94 22.25
N VAL A 136 -6.73 -16.97 23.15
CA VAL A 136 -5.51 -16.26 23.50
C VAL A 136 -4.30 -17.22 23.50
N THR A 137 -3.70 -17.39 22.34
CA THR A 137 -2.38 -17.98 22.15
C THR A 137 -1.67 -17.11 21.12
N PRO A 138 -0.42 -16.68 21.38
CA PRO A 138 0.35 -15.95 20.39
C PRO A 138 0.57 -16.90 19.22
N GLN A 139 -0.23 -16.75 18.15
CA GLN A 139 0.02 -17.53 16.95
C GLN A 139 1.43 -17.16 16.44
N PRO A 140 2.31 -18.15 16.23
CA PRO A 140 3.61 -17.90 15.65
C PRO A 140 3.42 -17.23 14.29
N LEU A 141 4.22 -16.18 14.03
CA LEU A 141 4.40 -15.46 12.76
C LEU A 141 3.46 -15.95 11.65
N SER A 142 2.24 -15.41 11.60
CA SER A 142 1.40 -15.57 10.41
C SER A 142 2.02 -14.70 9.33
N PHE A 143 2.90 -15.31 8.54
CA PHE A 143 3.51 -14.73 7.34
C PHE A 143 2.47 -14.48 6.23
N ASP A 144 1.22 -14.88 6.43
CA ASP A 144 0.20 -15.01 5.38
C ASP A 144 -0.78 -13.82 5.29
N VAL A 145 -0.80 -12.93 6.29
CA VAL A 145 -1.69 -11.77 6.29
C VAL A 145 -1.04 -10.65 5.47
N GLN A 146 -1.24 -10.63 4.16
CA GLN A 146 -0.53 -9.74 3.21
C GLN A 146 -1.05 -8.29 3.14
N ILE A 147 -1.50 -7.71 4.25
CA ILE A 147 -2.29 -6.44 4.24
C ILE A 147 -1.63 -5.29 5.01
N LEU A 148 -0.48 -5.46 5.67
CA LEU A 148 0.19 -4.37 6.39
C LEU A 148 0.54 -3.20 5.47
N GLY A 149 1.07 -3.48 4.28
CA GLY A 149 1.41 -2.43 3.31
C GLY A 149 0.20 -1.59 2.86
N PRO A 150 -0.89 -2.23 2.37
CA PRO A 150 -2.14 -1.54 2.07
C PRO A 150 -2.71 -0.71 3.24
N LEU A 151 -2.68 -1.25 4.46
CA LEU A 151 -3.15 -0.53 5.66
C LEU A 151 -2.26 0.66 6.00
N TYR A 152 -0.94 0.51 5.91
CA TYR A 152 0.03 1.58 6.12
C TYR A 152 -0.15 2.70 5.10
N TYR A 153 -0.26 2.34 3.81
CA TYR A 153 -0.56 3.31 2.76
C TYR A 153 -1.86 4.08 3.06
N THR A 154 -2.91 3.38 3.46
CA THR A 154 -4.21 3.98 3.80
C THR A 154 -4.08 4.97 4.96
N ALA A 155 -3.40 4.58 6.04
CA ALA A 155 -3.20 5.43 7.21
C ALA A 155 -2.43 6.72 6.89
N LEU A 156 -1.45 6.65 5.98
CA LEU A 156 -0.65 7.82 5.56
C LEU A 156 -1.38 8.70 4.53
N LYS A 157 -1.95 8.07 3.49
CA LYS A 157 -2.40 8.79 2.29
C LYS A 157 -3.86 9.23 2.35
N CYS A 158 -4.74 8.53 3.06
CA CYS A 158 -6.11 9.00 3.25
C CYS A 158 -6.17 10.09 4.33
N ARG A 159 -6.78 11.25 4.03
CA ARG A 159 -6.96 12.36 5.00
C ARG A 159 -8.16 12.22 5.92
N HIS A 160 -9.10 11.33 5.58
CA HIS A 160 -10.35 11.20 6.34
C HIS A 160 -10.10 10.59 7.71
N PRO A 161 -10.48 11.29 8.80
CA PRO A 161 -10.09 10.93 10.17
C PRO A 161 -10.57 9.54 10.58
N ILE A 162 -11.77 9.14 10.14
CA ILE A 162 -12.36 7.83 10.44
C ILE A 162 -11.59 6.70 9.74
N ILE A 163 -11.33 6.84 8.44
CA ILE A 163 -10.65 5.83 7.63
C ILE A 163 -9.22 5.60 8.12
N ARG A 164 -8.44 6.67 8.29
CA ARG A 164 -7.04 6.53 8.73
C ARG A 164 -6.91 5.94 10.13
N ARG A 165 -7.84 6.26 11.06
CA ARG A 165 -7.87 5.66 12.41
C ARG A 165 -8.26 4.19 12.36
N ARG A 166 -9.21 3.78 11.50
CA ARG A 166 -9.53 2.37 11.26
C ARG A 166 -8.31 1.60 10.75
N ALA A 167 -7.62 2.12 9.74
CA ALA A 167 -6.39 1.52 9.23
C ALA A 167 -5.31 1.40 10.32
N LEU A 168 -5.16 2.44 11.14
CA LEU A 168 -4.21 2.46 12.26
C LEU A 168 -4.52 1.39 13.32
N GLU A 169 -5.79 1.24 13.69
CA GLU A 169 -6.21 0.20 14.65
C GLU A 169 -5.98 -1.21 14.11
N MET A 170 -6.17 -1.41 12.80
CA MET A 170 -5.84 -2.69 12.16
C MET A 170 -4.33 -2.96 12.21
N LEU A 171 -3.48 -1.98 11.89
CA LEU A 171 -2.02 -2.10 12.03
C LEU A 171 -1.61 -2.45 13.47
N ARG A 172 -2.27 -1.85 14.47
CA ARG A 172 -2.04 -2.13 15.89
C ARG A 172 -2.34 -3.57 16.27
N SER A 173 -3.36 -4.16 15.65
CA SER A 173 -3.83 -5.53 15.91
C SER A 173 -3.18 -6.60 15.04
N ALA A 174 -2.47 -6.20 13.98
CA ALA A 174 -1.89 -7.11 13.00
C ALA A 174 -0.69 -7.92 13.56
N PRO A 175 -0.34 -9.05 12.94
CA PRO A 175 0.86 -9.81 13.31
C PRO A 175 2.11 -8.94 13.32
N ARG A 176 3.06 -9.27 14.21
CA ARG A 176 4.29 -8.47 14.36
C ARG A 176 5.10 -8.37 13.06
N ARG A 177 5.07 -9.40 12.21
CA ARG A 177 5.76 -9.40 10.91
C ARG A 177 4.95 -10.06 9.80
N GLU A 178 5.06 -9.50 8.61
CA GLU A 178 4.52 -10.01 7.33
C GLU A 178 5.64 -9.87 6.28
N GLY A 179 6.30 -10.97 5.93
CA GLY A 179 7.54 -10.89 5.14
C GLY A 179 8.57 -9.98 5.84
N LEU A 180 9.02 -8.92 5.14
CA LEU A 180 9.91 -7.91 5.72
C LEU A 180 9.18 -6.80 6.49
N TRP A 181 7.85 -6.71 6.41
CA TRP A 181 7.09 -5.73 7.17
C TRP A 181 7.16 -6.01 8.67
N ASN A 182 7.28 -4.93 9.44
CA ASN A 182 7.09 -4.96 10.88
C ASN A 182 5.83 -4.15 11.22
N GLY A 183 4.78 -4.84 11.66
CA GLY A 183 3.48 -4.21 11.94
C GLY A 183 3.55 -3.18 13.06
N HIS A 184 4.40 -3.41 14.06
CA HIS A 184 4.61 -2.46 15.15
C HIS A 184 5.26 -1.17 14.66
N TYR A 185 6.26 -1.28 13.78
CA TYR A 185 6.95 -0.14 13.19
C TYR A 185 6.04 0.67 12.27
N ALA A 186 5.24 -0.01 11.45
CA ALA A 186 4.21 0.61 10.62
C ALA A 186 3.18 1.37 11.49
N TYR A 187 2.72 0.76 12.58
CA TYR A 187 1.79 1.38 13.51
C TYR A 187 2.37 2.64 14.17
N VAL A 188 3.55 2.58 14.80
CA VAL A 188 4.12 3.74 15.51
C VAL A 188 4.43 4.90 14.55
N THR A 189 4.90 4.58 13.35
CA THR A 189 5.19 5.59 12.32
C THR A 189 3.90 6.23 11.80
N ALA A 190 2.90 5.42 11.41
CA ALA A 190 1.62 5.93 10.93
C ALA A 190 0.90 6.76 12.00
N LYS A 191 0.91 6.31 13.27
CA LYS A 191 0.38 7.07 14.38
C LYS A 191 1.04 8.45 14.47
N ARG A 192 2.38 8.49 14.41
CA ARG A 192 3.11 9.75 14.54
C ARG A 192 2.83 10.70 13.37
N VAL A 193 2.70 10.18 12.15
CA VAL A 193 2.29 10.98 11.00
C VAL A 193 0.91 11.59 11.22
N ILE A 194 -0.07 10.79 11.64
CA ILE A 194 -1.43 11.28 11.93
C ILE A 194 -1.39 12.36 13.02
N ASP A 195 -0.65 12.15 14.12
CA ASP A 195 -0.52 13.13 15.20
C ASP A 195 0.08 14.47 14.72
N LEU A 196 1.04 14.44 13.78
CA LEU A 196 1.69 15.62 13.22
C LEU A 196 0.80 16.36 12.21
N GLU A 197 0.12 15.64 11.33
CA GLU A 197 -0.79 16.24 10.34
C GLU A 197 -2.03 16.85 10.99
N GLU A 198 -2.49 16.28 12.11
CA GLU A 198 -3.72 16.67 12.79
C GLU A 198 -3.48 17.54 14.05
N GLU A 199 -2.24 18.00 14.30
CA GLU A 199 -1.83 18.71 15.54
C GLU A 199 -2.76 19.89 15.90
N HIS A 200 -3.31 20.57 14.88
CA HIS A 200 -4.16 21.76 15.05
C HIS A 200 -5.64 21.50 14.73
N LEU A 201 -6.04 20.24 14.55
CA LEU A 201 -7.40 19.86 14.16
C LEU A 201 -8.19 19.30 15.34
N ASN A 202 -9.52 19.43 15.26
CA ASN A 202 -10.44 18.85 16.24
C ASN A 202 -10.83 17.37 15.99
N GLY A 203 -10.20 16.73 15.00
CA GLY A 203 -10.44 15.34 14.62
C GLY A 203 -11.61 15.09 13.67
N GLN A 204 -12.32 16.13 13.22
CA GLN A 204 -13.36 16.04 12.17
C GLN A 204 -12.93 16.68 10.85
N GLU A 205 -11.92 17.54 10.90
CA GLU A 205 -11.37 18.26 9.76
C GLU A 205 -10.33 17.43 9.00
N LEU A 206 -10.11 17.76 7.72
CA LEU A 206 -9.05 17.17 6.91
C LEU A 206 -7.79 18.05 7.01
N PRO A 207 -6.59 17.49 7.29
CA PRO A 207 -5.33 18.25 7.25
C PRO A 207 -5.12 18.93 5.91
N ASP A 208 -4.78 20.22 5.87
CA ASP A 208 -4.46 20.89 4.60
C ASP A 208 -3.18 20.35 3.95
N GLU A 209 -2.94 20.70 2.68
CA GLU A 209 -1.75 20.28 1.94
C GLU A 209 -0.44 20.68 2.65
N THR A 210 -0.40 21.83 3.33
CA THR A 210 0.82 22.33 3.99
C THR A 210 1.18 21.56 5.27
N SER A 211 0.19 20.90 5.87
CA SER A 211 0.34 20.04 7.05
C SER A 211 0.74 18.62 6.68
N ARG A 212 0.65 18.23 5.39
CA ARG A 212 0.93 16.87 4.93
C ARG A 212 2.42 16.55 4.97
N LEU A 213 2.73 15.30 5.33
CA LEU A 213 4.09 14.79 5.32
C LEU A 213 4.39 14.06 4.00
N HIS A 214 5.46 14.48 3.33
CA HIS A 214 5.94 13.91 2.07
C HIS A 214 7.14 13.00 2.28
N GLY A 215 7.43 12.19 1.26
CA GLY A 215 8.68 11.42 1.18
C GLY A 215 8.82 10.36 2.27
N LEU A 216 7.72 10.04 2.96
CA LEU A 216 7.68 8.91 3.87
C LEU A 216 8.00 7.64 3.08
N PRO A 217 8.94 6.80 3.53
CA PRO A 217 9.22 5.55 2.88
C PRO A 217 7.95 4.69 2.98
N LEU A 218 7.24 4.59 1.87
CA LEU A 218 6.38 3.46 1.59
C LEU A 218 7.37 2.36 1.17
N PRO A 219 7.47 1.24 1.88
CA PRO A 219 8.39 0.18 1.53
C PRO A 219 8.21 -0.19 0.07
N ASP A 220 9.27 0.01 -0.69
CA ASP A 220 9.39 -0.42 -2.07
C ASP A 220 9.55 -1.94 -2.14
N GLU A 221 9.31 -2.49 -3.32
CA GLU A 221 9.24 -3.94 -3.54
C GLU A 221 10.57 -4.68 -3.44
N GLU A 222 11.71 -4.01 -3.31
CA GLU A 222 12.98 -4.72 -3.07
C GLU A 222 12.98 -5.45 -1.70
N SER A 223 12.05 -5.07 -0.83
CA SER A 223 11.80 -5.71 0.46
C SER A 223 10.73 -6.83 0.40
N ARG A 224 10.24 -7.21 -0.78
CA ARG A 224 9.30 -8.33 -0.97
C ARG A 224 10.00 -9.48 -1.72
N ILE A 225 10.95 -10.13 -1.06
CA ILE A 225 11.58 -11.33 -1.62
C ILE A 225 10.54 -12.46 -1.76
N TYR A 226 10.36 -12.87 -3.02
CA TYR A 226 9.73 -14.11 -3.44
C TYR A 226 10.60 -15.34 -3.09
N ASN A 227 9.93 -16.42 -2.68
CA ASN A 227 10.37 -17.82 -2.58
C ASN A 227 11.54 -18.21 -1.64
N LEU A 228 11.17 -19.01 -0.64
CA LEU A 228 11.96 -19.71 0.39
C LEU A 228 13.00 -20.76 -0.13
N GLY A 229 13.45 -20.67 -1.38
CA GLY A 229 14.23 -21.73 -2.03
C GLY A 229 15.72 -21.46 -2.25
N ASP A 230 16.15 -20.20 -2.27
CA ASP A 230 17.53 -19.87 -2.66
C ASP A 230 18.04 -18.66 -1.86
N VAL A 231 18.38 -18.90 -0.59
CA VAL A 231 18.94 -17.88 0.30
C VAL A 231 20.46 -17.95 0.22
N SER A 232 21.07 -17.02 -0.54
CA SER A 232 22.45 -16.62 -0.28
C SER A 232 22.48 -15.67 0.92
N LEU A 233 23.18 -16.09 1.98
CA LEU A 233 23.39 -15.41 3.25
C LEU A 233 24.28 -14.15 3.13
N ASN A 234 23.85 -13.13 2.39
CA ASN A 234 24.54 -11.83 2.37
C ASN A 234 23.55 -10.69 2.66
N TYR A 235 23.38 -10.38 3.94
CA TYR A 235 22.56 -9.31 4.51
C TYR A 235 23.15 -7.90 4.29
N ASN A 236 23.51 -7.53 3.07
CA ASN A 236 24.00 -6.17 2.79
C ASN A 236 23.65 -5.77 1.36
N THR A 237 22.41 -5.34 1.12
CA THR A 237 21.99 -4.32 0.12
C THR A 237 20.46 -4.37 -0.09
N PHE A 238 19.66 -3.96 0.89
CA PHE A 238 18.26 -3.59 0.65
C PHE A 238 17.87 -2.44 1.59
N GLY A 239 17.56 -1.28 1.00
CA GLY A 239 17.66 0.03 1.64
C GLY A 239 16.44 0.56 2.37
N HIS A 240 15.48 -0.27 2.78
CA HIS A 240 14.20 0.21 3.33
C HIS A 240 13.64 -0.61 4.50
N ASP A 241 14.50 -1.29 5.27
CA ASP A 241 14.10 -1.71 6.62
C ASP A 241 13.95 -0.46 7.50
N ILE A 242 12.86 -0.39 8.26
CA ILE A 242 12.68 0.57 9.34
C ILE A 242 13.63 0.14 10.48
N ILE A 243 14.90 0.52 10.38
CA ILE A 243 15.97 0.05 11.28
C ILE A 243 15.93 0.87 12.59
N PRO A 244 16.04 0.23 13.78
CA PRO A 244 16.24 0.95 15.03
C PRO A 244 17.42 1.91 14.93
N SER A 245 17.26 3.13 15.45
CA SER A 245 18.30 4.15 15.41
C SER A 245 19.61 3.60 15.99
N PRO A 246 20.72 3.67 15.24
CA PRO A 246 22.03 3.27 15.76
C PRO A 246 22.52 4.25 16.85
N ILE A 247 21.94 5.45 16.89
CA ILE A 247 22.30 6.54 17.82
C ILE A 247 21.52 6.38 19.14
N TYR A 248 20.25 5.99 19.06
CA TYR A 248 19.34 5.88 20.20
C TYR A 248 18.70 4.49 20.27
N PRO A 249 19.28 3.54 21.03
CA PRO A 249 18.75 2.18 21.16
C PRO A 249 17.28 2.16 21.58
N GLY A 250 16.48 1.31 20.92
CA GLY A 250 15.04 1.19 21.19
C GLY A 250 14.19 2.32 20.60
N THR A 251 14.73 3.12 19.69
CA THR A 251 13.97 4.10 18.92
C THR A 251 14.08 3.84 17.43
N LEU A 252 13.15 4.39 16.67
CA LEU A 252 13.17 4.48 15.22
C LEU A 252 13.51 5.91 14.81
N GLU A 253 14.54 6.09 13.98
CA GLU A 253 14.79 7.36 13.31
C GLU A 253 13.78 7.56 12.17
N ALA A 254 12.99 8.63 12.26
CA ALA A 254 12.05 9.03 11.22
C ALA A 254 12.40 10.45 10.74
N ILE A 255 12.52 10.60 9.42
CA ILE A 255 12.75 11.90 8.78
C ILE A 255 11.45 12.35 8.14
N PHE A 256 10.81 13.32 8.76
CA PHE A 256 9.57 13.93 8.28
C PHE A 256 9.88 15.14 7.41
N ARG A 257 9.22 15.25 6.25
CA ARG A 257 9.35 16.39 5.33
C ARG A 257 7.99 17.00 5.06
N LYS A 258 7.89 18.32 5.09
CA LYS A 258 6.67 19.06 4.72
C LYS A 258 6.99 20.30 3.91
N LYS A 259 5.98 20.83 3.22
CA LYS A 259 6.05 22.09 2.48
C LYS A 259 5.09 23.12 3.10
N PRO A 260 5.49 23.79 4.20
CA PRO A 260 4.60 24.69 4.94
C PRO A 260 4.19 25.92 4.13
N TRP A 261 4.95 26.25 3.09
CA TRP A 261 4.71 27.38 2.19
C TRP A 261 4.07 26.96 0.85
N GLY A 262 3.47 25.76 0.80
CA GLY A 262 2.85 25.19 -0.40
C GLY A 262 3.82 24.43 -1.31
N LEU A 263 3.29 23.79 -2.35
CA LEU A 263 4.02 22.81 -3.16
C LEU A 263 5.27 23.34 -3.89
N SER A 264 5.35 24.64 -4.17
CA SER A 264 6.54 25.29 -4.77
C SER A 264 7.47 25.91 -3.73
N GLY A 265 7.12 25.83 -2.44
CA GLY A 265 7.91 26.34 -1.33
C GLY A 265 9.06 25.42 -0.92
N GLU A 266 9.93 25.96 -0.07
CA GLU A 266 11.08 25.24 0.49
C GLU A 266 10.66 24.05 1.37
N TRP A 267 11.48 23.00 1.34
CA TRP A 267 11.31 21.84 2.19
C TRP A 267 11.65 22.17 3.65
N GLN A 268 10.74 21.85 4.56
CA GLN A 268 11.06 21.76 5.98
C GLN A 268 11.24 20.29 6.35
N THR A 269 12.40 19.97 6.93
CA THR A 269 12.73 18.62 7.39
C THR A 269 12.84 18.59 8.91
N HIS A 270 12.28 17.56 9.53
CA HIS A 270 12.37 17.30 10.95
C HIS A 270 12.74 15.83 11.18
N THR A 271 13.82 15.58 11.91
CA THR A 271 14.21 14.23 12.33
C THR A 271 13.72 13.98 13.75
N GLU A 272 13.05 12.86 13.96
CA GLU A 272 12.54 12.43 15.25
C GLU A 272 12.97 10.98 15.53
N TYR A 273 13.21 10.67 16.81
CA TYR A 273 13.49 9.31 17.28
C TYR A 273 12.26 8.77 18.03
N ILE A 274 11.43 7.99 17.32
CA ILE A 274 10.16 7.45 17.82
C ILE A 274 10.46 6.23 18.69
N LYS A 275 9.98 6.19 19.93
CA LYS A 275 10.17 5.01 20.79
C LYS A 275 9.42 3.80 20.24
N LEU A 276 10.12 2.67 20.20
CA LEU A 276 9.57 1.35 19.85
C LEU A 276 8.98 0.67 21.08
#